data_AF-A0A974WQ31-F1
#
_entry.id   AF-A0A974WQ31-F1
#
_cell.length_a   1.000
_cell.length_b   1.000
_cell.length_c   1.000
_cell.angle_alpha   90.00
_cell.angle_beta   90.00
_cell.angle_gamma   90.00
#
_symmetry.space_group_name_H-M   'P 1'
#
loop_
_entity.id
_entity.type
_entity.pdbx_description
1 polymer ?
#
loop_
_entity_poly.entity_id
_entity_poly.type
_entity_poly.pdbx_seq_one_letter_code
_entity_poly.pdbx_strand_id
1 'polypeptide(L)'
;MATLAHGVPSLLLSLGADQPHNAGRAAELGLAAVLDASTVGPAEVASAARELLADRAVRERCRAVAGELRALPDTSLAVAALERAAS
;
A
#
# COMPACT_ATOMS: atom_id res chain seq x y z
N MET A 1 -3.02 -3.05 -2.52
CA MET A 1 -3.65 -2.09 -3.46
C MET A 1 -4.95 -1.50 -2.90
N ALA A 2 -5.92 -2.30 -2.43
CA ALA A 2 -7.23 -1.80 -1.99
C ALA A 2 -7.17 -0.61 -1.01
N THR A 3 -6.34 -0.68 0.03
CA THR A 3 -6.21 0.43 1.01
C THR A 3 -5.66 1.72 0.38
N LEU A 4 -4.62 1.61 -0.45
CA LEU A 4 -4.02 2.75 -1.17
C LEU A 4 -4.98 3.40 -2.16
N ALA A 5 -5.82 2.62 -2.85
CA ALA A 5 -6.86 3.16 -3.74
C ALA A 5 -7.90 4.02 -2.99
N HIS A 6 -8.06 3.80 -1.69
CA HIS A 6 -8.91 4.60 -0.81
C HIS A 6 -8.14 5.67 -0.01
N GLY A 7 -6.83 5.81 -0.21
CA GLY A 7 -6.00 6.77 0.51
C GLY A 7 -5.89 6.49 2.00
N VAL A 8 -5.95 5.20 2.38
CA VAL A 8 -5.85 4.74 3.77
C VAL A 8 -4.47 4.11 3.98
N PRO A 9 -3.74 4.49 5.06
CA PRO A 9 -2.46 3.88 5.36
C PRO A 9 -2.59 2.43 5.83
N SER A 10 -1.52 1.65 5.67
CA SER A 10 -1.49 0.24 6.05
C SER A 10 -0.49 -0.03 7.17
N LEU A 11 -0.83 -0.94 8.09
CA LEU A 11 0.11 -1.60 8.99
C LEU A 11 0.35 -3.02 8.46
N LEU A 12 1.60 -3.35 8.10
CA LEU A 12 1.92 -4.56 7.33
C LEU A 12 2.76 -5.54 8.15
N LEU A 13 2.30 -6.78 8.24
CA LEU A 13 3.01 -7.91 8.83
C LEU A 13 3.22 -8.95 7.72
N SER A 14 4.42 -8.99 7.13
CA SER A 14 4.70 -9.84 5.98
C SER A 14 5.06 -11.27 6.41
N LEU A 15 4.49 -12.28 5.74
CA LEU A 15 4.73 -13.71 6.03
C LEU A 15 5.57 -14.41 4.95
N GLY A 16 5.79 -13.78 3.79
CA GLY A 16 6.65 -14.32 2.73
C GLY A 16 6.23 -13.89 1.32
N ALA A 17 6.74 -14.61 0.31
CA ALA A 17 6.54 -14.32 -1.11
C ALA A 17 6.99 -12.88 -1.47
N ASP A 18 6.13 -12.13 -2.16
CA ASP A 18 6.36 -10.74 -2.56
C ASP A 18 6.01 -9.73 -1.44
N GLN A 19 5.41 -10.19 -0.34
CA GLN A 19 4.95 -9.30 0.73
C GLN A 19 6.07 -8.47 1.35
N PRO A 20 7.27 -9.01 1.69
CA PRO A 20 8.35 -8.20 2.25
C PRO A 20 8.82 -7.09 1.30
N HIS A 21 8.86 -7.36 0.00
CA HIS A 21 9.22 -6.37 -1.01
C HIS A 21 8.16 -5.25 -1.11
N ASN A 22 6.89 -5.62 -1.20
CA ASN A 22 5.78 -4.66 -1.25
C ASN A 22 5.68 -3.82 0.04
N ALA A 23 5.91 -4.44 1.20
CA ALA A 23 5.91 -3.77 2.49
C ALA A 23 7.09 -2.79 2.63
N GLY A 24 8.30 -3.21 2.23
CA GLY A 24 9.47 -2.35 2.16
C GLY A 24 9.22 -1.13 1.26
N ARG A 25 8.68 -1.36 0.06
CA ARG A 25 8.35 -0.26 -0.85
C ARG A 25 7.30 0.70 -0.29
N ALA A 26 6.27 0.19 0.36
CA ALA A 26 5.25 1.02 0.99
C ALA A 26 5.82 1.85 2.16
N ALA A 27 6.77 1.30 2.93
CA ALA A 27 7.47 2.01 3.99
C ALA A 27 8.41 3.10 3.45
N GLU A 28 9.19 2.80 2.41
CA GLU A 28 10.06 3.77 1.72
C GLU A 28 9.28 4.99 1.20
N LEU A 29 8.08 4.76 0.69
CA LEU A 29 7.18 5.83 0.21
C LEU A 29 6.43 6.53 1.37
N GLY A 30 6.62 6.09 2.61
CA GLY A 30 5.95 6.64 3.79
C GLY A 30 4.44 6.43 3.80
N LEU A 31 3.96 5.34 3.18
CA LEU A 31 2.54 4.99 3.03
C LEU A 31 2.08 3.92 4.04
N ALA A 32 3.03 3.23 4.66
CA ALA A 32 2.77 2.14 5.59
C ALA A 32 3.81 2.08 6.71
N ALA A 33 3.40 1.49 7.82
CA ALA A 33 4.32 0.98 8.83
C ALA A 33 4.46 -0.54 8.67
N VAL A 34 5.65 -1.07 8.92
CA VAL A 34 5.95 -2.50 8.80
C VAL A 34 6.36 -3.01 10.18
N LEU A 35 5.73 -4.09 10.63
CA LEU A 35 6.07 -4.77 11.87
C LEU A 35 6.60 -6.16 11.56
N ASP A 36 7.55 -6.62 12.37
CA ASP A 36 8.08 -7.97 12.27
C ASP A 36 7.04 -8.98 12.77
N ALA A 37 6.49 -9.75 11.84
CA ALA A 37 5.46 -10.74 12.13
C ALA A 37 5.93 -11.86 13.09
N SER A 38 7.23 -12.06 13.24
CA SER A 38 7.79 -13.10 14.11
C SER A 38 7.92 -12.68 15.58
N THR A 39 7.93 -11.37 15.86
CA THR A 39 8.22 -10.83 17.19
C THR A 39 7.12 -9.92 17.73
N VAL A 40 6.26 -9.37 16.87
CA VAL A 40 5.29 -8.34 17.26
C VAL A 40 4.21 -8.84 18.23
N GLY A 41 3.97 -8.05 19.29
CA GLY A 41 2.91 -8.27 20.27
C GLY A 41 1.64 -7.43 20.02
N PRO A 42 0.49 -7.80 20.64
CA PRO A 42 -0.77 -7.05 20.47
C PRO A 42 -0.69 -5.57 20.88
N ALA A 43 0.08 -5.24 21.92
CA ALA A 43 0.24 -3.87 22.39
C ALA A 43 0.99 -2.99 21.37
N GLU A 44 1.99 -3.56 20.70
CA GLU A 44 2.77 -2.88 19.67
C GLU A 44 1.92 -2.63 18.44
N VAL A 45 1.12 -3.62 18.01
CA VAL A 45 0.14 -3.43 16.92
C VAL A 45 -0.82 -2.28 17.24
N ALA A 46 -1.36 -2.24 18.47
CA ALA A 46 -2.27 -1.19 18.88
C ALA A 46 -1.60 0.20 18.92
N SER A 47 -0.35 0.28 19.37
CA SER A 47 0.41 1.55 19.36
C SER A 47 0.68 2.02 17.94
N ALA A 48 1.25 1.15 17.11
CA ALA A 48 1.59 1.46 15.72
C ALA A 48 0.36 1.88 14.91
N ALA A 49 -0.79 1.22 15.11
CA ALA A 49 -2.03 1.61 14.47
C ALA A 49 -2.50 3.02 14.90
N ARG A 50 -2.42 3.35 16.19
CA ARG A 50 -2.78 4.69 16.69
C ARG A 50 -1.85 5.77 16.15
N GLU A 51 -0.55 5.53 16.15
CA GLU A 51 0.46 6.45 15.62
C GLU A 51 0.25 6.70 14.12
N LEU A 52 0.06 5.63 13.35
CA LEU A 52 -0.18 5.71 11.91
C LEU A 52 -1.47 6.46 11.57
N LEU A 53 -2.52 6.31 12.39
CA LEU A 53 -3.75 7.08 12.27
C LEU A 53 -3.54 8.54 12.72
N ALA A 54 -2.70 8.82 13.71
CA ALA A 54 -2.45 10.20 14.14
C ALA A 54 -1.61 10.98 13.11
N ASP A 55 -0.81 10.31 12.29
CA ASP A 55 0.05 10.96 11.31
C ASP A 55 -0.73 11.53 10.11
N ARG A 56 -0.92 12.85 10.12
CA ARG A 56 -1.55 13.58 9.02
C ARG A 56 -0.75 13.53 7.72
N ALA A 57 0.59 13.55 7.80
CA ALA A 57 1.45 13.55 6.62
C ALA A 57 1.37 12.20 5.89
N VAL A 58 1.30 11.09 6.62
CA VAL A 58 1.01 9.76 6.05
C VAL A 58 -0.32 9.78 5.31
N ARG A 59 -1.38 10.31 5.91
CA ARG A 59 -2.71 10.39 5.27
C ARG A 59 -2.68 11.22 3.98
N GLU A 60 -1.97 12.33 3.98
CA GLU A 60 -1.82 13.18 2.79
C GLU A 60 -1.08 12.45 1.66
N ARG A 61 0.02 11.74 1.97
CA ARG A 61 0.73 10.90 1.00
C ARG A 61 -0.15 9.78 0.44
N CYS A 62 -0.90 9.07 1.29
CA CYS A 62 -1.83 8.03 0.84
C CYS A 62 -2.92 8.60 -0.09
N ARG A 63 -3.46 9.79 0.22
CA ARG A 63 -4.45 10.46 -0.64
C ARG A 63 -3.87 10.87 -1.99
N ALA A 64 -2.62 11.33 -2.03
CA ALA A 64 -1.93 11.66 -3.27
C ALA A 64 -1.81 10.41 -4.17
N VAL A 65 -1.30 9.30 -3.62
CA VAL A 65 -1.21 8.03 -4.34
C VAL A 65 -2.58 7.51 -4.77
N ALA A 66 -3.62 7.68 -3.95
CA ALA A 66 -4.99 7.34 -4.35
C ALA A 66 -5.47 8.17 -5.56
N GLY A 67 -5.06 9.44 -5.65
CA GLY A 67 -5.30 10.30 -6.81
C GLY A 67 -4.59 9.78 -8.06
N GLU A 68 -3.30 9.42 -7.93
CA GLU A 68 -2.50 8.83 -9.03
C GLU A 68 -3.12 7.53 -9.54
N LEU A 69 -3.53 6.63 -8.64
CA LEU A 69 -4.16 5.36 -9.00
C LEU A 69 -5.48 5.55 -9.77
N ARG A 70 -6.26 6.59 -9.43
CA ARG A 70 -7.51 6.91 -10.16
C ARG A 70 -7.26 7.53 -11.52
N ALA A 71 -6.10 8.15 -11.72
CA ALA A 71 -5.70 8.74 -13.00
C ALA A 71 -5.07 7.69 -13.95
N LEU A 72 -4.81 6.47 -13.47
CA LEU A 72 -4.33 5.40 -14.33
C LEU A 72 -5.36 5.02 -15.39
N PRO A 73 -4.92 4.60 -16.59
CA PRO A 73 -5.80 4.05 -17.61
C PRO A 73 -6.62 2.90 -17.06
N ASP A 74 -7.87 2.81 -17.49
CA ASP A 74 -8.73 1.68 -17.16
C ASP A 74 -8.28 0.40 -17.91
N THR A 75 -9.05 -0.66 -17.73
CA THR A 75 -8.75 -1.98 -18.30
C THR A 75 -8.74 -1.99 -19.84
N SER A 76 -9.31 -0.99 -20.52
CA SER A 76 -9.28 -0.90 -21.98
C SER A 76 -7.87 -0.83 -22.55
N LEU A 77 -6.93 -0.20 -21.83
CA LEU A 77 -5.54 -0.15 -22.26
C LEU A 77 -4.91 -1.56 -22.30
N ALA A 78 -5.22 -2.38 -21.29
CA ALA A 78 -4.75 -3.75 -21.24
C ALA A 78 -5.36 -4.60 -22.36
N VAL A 79 -6.66 -4.43 -22.64
CA VAL A 79 -7.33 -5.12 -23.76
C VAL A 79 -6.67 -4.78 -25.09
N ALA A 80 -6.49 -3.48 -25.39
CA ALA A 80 -5.87 -3.05 -26.63
C ALA A 80 -4.42 -3.56 -26.78
N ALA A 81 -3.67 -3.71 -25.68
CA ALA A 81 -2.34 -4.27 -25.70
C ALA A 81 -2.34 -5.78 -26.04
N LEU A 82 -3.30 -6.53 -25.49
CA LEU A 82 -3.46 -7.95 -25.79
C LEU A 82 -3.87 -8.17 -27.25
N GLU A 83 -4.79 -7.36 -27.77
CA GLU A 83 -5.21 -7.42 -29.18
C GLU A 83 -4.04 -7.21 -30.14
N ARG A 84 -3.17 -6.23 -29.87
CA ARG A 84 -1.95 -5.98 -30.66
C ARG A 84 -0.92 -7.09 -30.58
N ALA A 85 -0.87 -7.84 -29.48
CA ALA A 85 0.08 -8.94 -29.31
C ALA A 85 -0.41 -10.24 -29.96
N ALA A 86 -1.71 -10.36 -30.21
CA ALA A 86 -2.34 -11.53 -30.84
C ALA A 86 -2.40 -11.44 -32.37
N SER A 87 -2.15 -10.26 -32.94
CA SER A 87 -2.04 -9.99 -34.39
C SER A 87 -0.62 -10.11 -34.89
#